data_AF-A0A7C3DUR6-F1
#
_entry.id   AF-A0A7C3DUR6-F1
#
_cell.length_a   1.000
_cell.length_b   1.000
_cell.length_c   1.000
_cell.angle_alpha   90.00
_cell.angle_beta   90.00
_cell.angle_gamma   90.00
#
_symmetry.space_group_name_H-M   'P 1'
#
loop_
_entity.id
_entity.type
_entity.pdbx_description
1 polymer ?
#
loop_
_entity_poly.entity_id
_entity_poly.type
_entity_poly.pdbx_seq_one_letter_code
_entity_poly.pdbx_strand_id
1 'polypeptide(L)'
;MMGVGLVGYLAQPEIRREIKAAMSAILFMLVFLAAAAAVSRLYHNSFRMRLLASLVSGAILAVSFPRIGFFPAAWVSLVPLLIALRGVTLKQGFFLGLVTGFTFFGFLIYWVSIFGMLPWFLLCVYQSLFIALFAAAASRKIEHRFFALIGVPALWAGFEWLRSVGAFGFTWGSLAVSQVNWLGVLQVAGVFGGIGLTFLIAFVNAAAADLAVNRDRLAAAVLLIVLIFLVSAGRIFSFNNELSGSSIRAAVVQGGVPLTWPNDDTPRRIREAYWPMTRGLTGCADFVVWPESAAPADVLGSNVVKAEIGELARSGKFFLMVGGAHQVDDKSAPGGLREYNGAYMFDKTGQLIGCYNKVRLVPFGEYVPGRRWLPFLDRYPILPYDRFPGRGFYPIDTGSANLGKVGVLICFESTFADAARRLVLSGSRFIVIMTNDSWFGGTAAAEQHRDFAVLRAVETRRFVVRAASTGVSCIITPSGRVIDELGLGERGVIQADIRGSSEELHSPDPNKTGFIFLLVGIVFAFIPKISRSRMNR
;
A
#
# COMPACT_ATOMS: atom_id res chain seq x y z
N MET A 1 -6.16 8.04 42.32
CA MET A 1 -5.91 6.72 41.69
C MET A 1 -5.58 6.79 40.18
N MET A 2 -5.25 7.94 39.58
CA MET A 2 -4.87 8.04 38.15
C MET A 2 -3.36 7.97 37.86
N GLY A 3 -2.49 8.07 38.87
CA GLY A 3 -1.03 8.14 38.69
C GLY A 3 -0.31 6.81 38.49
N VAL A 4 -0.86 5.70 39.00
CA VAL A 4 -0.20 4.37 38.97
C VAL A 4 -0.34 3.70 37.59
N GLY A 5 -1.39 4.03 36.82
CA GLY A 5 -1.61 3.49 35.48
C GLY A 5 -0.64 4.02 34.43
N LEU A 6 -0.18 5.27 34.54
CA LEU A 6 0.69 5.88 33.53
C LEU A 6 2.11 5.29 33.55
N VAL A 7 2.63 5.00 34.74
CA VAL A 7 3.97 4.41 34.92
C VAL A 7 3.98 2.95 34.47
N GLY A 8 2.94 2.18 34.79
CA GLY A 8 2.78 0.80 34.31
C GLY A 8 2.61 0.71 32.79
N TYR A 9 1.85 1.63 32.19
CA TYR A 9 1.67 1.71 30.74
C TYR A 9 2.97 2.13 30.01
N LEU A 10 3.69 3.14 30.52
CA LEU A 10 5.01 3.54 30.02
C LEU A 10 6.11 2.48 30.19
N ALA A 11 5.88 1.49 31.06
CA ALA A 11 6.79 0.36 31.23
C ALA A 11 6.60 -0.72 30.16
N GLN A 12 5.50 -0.71 29.39
CA GLN A 12 5.29 -1.72 28.35
C GLN A 12 6.38 -1.61 27.26
N PRO A 13 7.03 -2.72 26.88
CA PRO A 13 8.13 -2.72 25.91
C PRO A 13 7.76 -2.08 24.56
N GLU A 14 6.52 -2.30 24.12
CA GLU A 14 6.00 -1.80 22.84
C GLU A 14 5.93 -0.27 22.83
N ILE A 15 5.39 0.33 23.90
CA ILE A 15 5.27 1.78 24.05
C ILE A 15 6.66 2.43 24.16
N ARG A 16 7.60 1.79 24.85
CA ARG A 16 8.99 2.27 24.89
C ARG A 16 9.65 2.25 23.52
N ARG A 17 9.38 1.23 22.70
CA ARG A 17 9.91 1.14 21.33
C ARG A 17 9.34 2.24 20.46
N GLU A 18 8.04 2.51 20.56
CA GLU A 18 7.39 3.61 19.83
C GLU A 18 7.93 4.98 20.24
N ILE A 19 8.08 5.23 21.55
CA ILE A 19 8.64 6.50 22.03
C ILE A 19 10.08 6.68 21.53
N LYS A 20 10.91 5.64 21.58
CA LYS A 20 12.28 5.71 21.04
C LYS A 20 12.29 5.98 19.54
N ALA A 21 11.44 5.29 18.77
CA ALA A 21 11.31 5.49 17.33
C ALA A 21 10.88 6.94 17.02
N ALA A 22 9.88 7.45 17.74
CA ALA A 22 9.43 8.83 17.63
C ALA A 22 10.57 9.81 17.95
N MET A 23 11.25 9.67 19.10
CA MET A 23 12.35 10.57 19.48
C MET A 23 13.48 10.57 18.45
N SER A 24 13.88 9.41 17.93
CA SER A 24 14.90 9.31 16.88
C SER A 24 14.46 9.97 15.58
N ALA A 25 13.20 9.77 15.17
CA ALA A 25 12.64 10.41 13.99
C ALA A 25 12.63 11.94 14.14
N ILE A 26 12.22 12.42 15.30
CA ILE A 26 12.16 13.86 15.63
C ILE A 26 13.55 14.48 15.62
N LEU A 27 14.53 13.82 16.23
CA LEU A 27 15.91 14.30 16.23
C LEU A 27 16.45 14.39 14.80
N PHE A 28 16.20 13.37 13.96
CA PHE A 28 16.58 13.38 12.56
C PHE A 28 15.93 14.56 11.81
N MET A 29 14.63 14.78 11.99
CA MET A 29 13.91 15.91 11.37
C MET A 29 14.51 17.26 11.78
N LEU A 30 14.84 17.46 13.06
CA LEU A 30 15.43 18.70 13.57
C LEU A 30 16.83 18.95 12.99
N VAL A 31 17.68 17.92 12.95
CA VAL A 31 19.03 18.01 12.36
C VAL A 31 18.93 18.32 10.87
N PHE A 32 18.03 17.65 10.15
CA PHE A 32 17.80 17.89 8.74
C PHE A 32 17.32 19.33 8.48
N LEU A 33 16.37 19.81 9.29
CA LEU A 33 15.86 21.18 9.21
C LEU A 33 16.95 22.23 9.40
N ALA A 34 17.86 22.02 10.36
CA ALA A 34 18.99 22.90 10.58
C ALA A 34 19.91 22.96 9.35
N ALA A 35 20.22 21.80 8.74
CA ALA A 35 21.00 21.72 7.51
C ALA A 35 20.28 22.37 6.31
N ALA A 36 18.99 22.09 6.14
CA ALA A 36 18.18 22.69 5.08
C ALA A 36 18.11 24.21 5.20
N ALA A 37 17.99 24.75 6.42
CA ALA A 37 17.99 26.18 6.67
C ALA A 37 19.36 26.85 6.43
N ALA A 38 20.47 26.11 6.57
CA ALA A 38 21.80 26.60 6.25
C ALA A 38 22.03 26.69 4.72
N VAL A 39 21.50 25.72 3.97
CA VAL A 39 21.70 25.61 2.51
C VAL A 39 20.59 26.31 1.71
N SER A 40 19.46 26.68 2.34
CA SER A 40 18.31 27.29 1.65
C SER A 40 18.66 28.53 0.84
N ARG A 41 19.61 29.35 1.32
CA ARG A 41 20.12 30.54 0.62
C ARG A 41 20.88 30.21 -0.67
N LEU A 42 21.50 29.04 -0.76
CA LEU A 42 22.28 28.61 -1.91
C LEU A 42 21.39 28.20 -3.10
N TYR A 43 20.17 27.72 -2.83
CA TYR A 43 19.22 27.31 -3.88
C TYR A 43 18.67 28.49 -4.70
N HIS A 44 18.64 29.70 -4.12
CA HIS A 44 18.18 30.88 -4.83
C HIS A 44 19.16 31.34 -5.92
N ASN A 45 20.46 31.05 -5.76
CA ASN A 45 21.51 31.67 -6.56
C ASN A 45 21.89 30.88 -7.82
N SER A 46 21.49 29.62 -7.94
CA SER A 46 21.88 28.79 -9.10
C SER A 46 20.86 27.70 -9.42
N PHE A 47 20.52 27.57 -10.71
CA PHE A 47 19.68 26.47 -11.19
C PHE A 47 20.32 25.09 -10.96
N ARG A 48 21.66 25.00 -10.95
CA ARG A 48 22.37 23.75 -10.62
C ARG A 48 22.09 23.29 -9.19
N MET A 49 22.00 24.23 -8.24
CA MET A 49 21.67 23.93 -6.85
C MET A 49 20.21 23.47 -6.71
N ARG A 50 19.28 24.04 -7.49
CA ARG A 50 17.89 23.57 -7.55
C ARG A 50 17.79 22.15 -8.10
N LEU A 51 18.57 21.84 -9.14
CA LEU A 51 18.65 20.49 -9.68
C LEU A 51 19.17 19.49 -8.65
N LEU A 52 20.23 19.85 -7.91
CA LEU A 52 20.73 19.03 -6.81
C LEU A 52 19.68 18.81 -5.72
N ALA A 53 18.93 19.85 -5.34
CA ALA A 53 17.84 19.73 -4.38
C ALA A 53 16.75 18.74 -4.85
N SER A 54 16.40 18.77 -6.14
CA SER A 54 15.46 17.82 -6.74
C SER A 54 15.96 16.37 -6.67
N LEU A 55 17.24 16.14 -7.00
CA LEU A 55 17.87 14.81 -6.88
C LEU A 55 17.86 14.33 -5.42
N VAL A 56 18.27 15.19 -4.49
CA VAL A 56 18.29 14.89 -3.05
C VAL A 56 16.89 14.57 -2.53
N SER A 57 15.88 15.34 -2.92
CA SER A 57 14.49 15.09 -2.54
C SER A 57 14.00 13.71 -3.02
N GLY A 58 14.29 13.35 -4.27
CA GLY A 58 13.93 12.04 -4.83
C GLY A 58 14.66 10.88 -4.16
N ALA A 59 15.94 11.07 -3.80
CA ALA A 59 16.73 10.07 -3.07
C ALA A 59 16.22 9.87 -1.64
N ILE A 60 15.90 10.95 -0.90
CA ILE A 60 15.34 10.86 0.45
C ILE A 60 13.96 10.18 0.43
N LEU A 61 13.13 10.48 -0.58
CA LEU A 61 11.88 9.74 -0.80
C LEU A 61 12.15 8.24 -0.96
N ALA A 62 13.07 7.83 -1.82
CA ALA A 62 13.37 6.42 -2.06
C ALA A 62 13.84 5.68 -0.79
N VAL A 63 14.69 6.32 0.02
CA VAL A 63 15.22 5.78 1.28
C VAL A 63 14.12 5.51 2.33
N SER A 64 12.97 6.20 2.23
CA SER A 64 11.84 6.00 3.15
C SER A 64 11.08 4.68 2.92
N PHE A 65 11.33 3.99 1.80
CA PHE A 65 10.70 2.70 1.45
C PHE A 65 11.69 1.53 1.57
N PRO A 66 11.19 0.28 1.67
CA PRO A 66 12.04 -0.90 1.61
C PRO A 66 12.93 -0.96 0.35
N ARG A 67 14.16 -1.48 0.43
CA ARG A 67 14.74 -2.25 1.57
C ARG A 67 15.29 -1.41 2.72
N ILE A 68 15.55 -0.11 2.53
CA ILE A 68 16.16 0.71 3.58
C ILE A 68 15.13 0.99 4.68
N GLY A 69 13.90 1.33 4.30
CA GLY A 69 12.77 1.44 5.22
C GLY A 69 12.94 2.52 6.30
N PHE A 70 13.77 3.55 6.05
CA PHE A 70 14.00 4.63 7.00
C PHE A 70 12.84 5.64 6.94
N PHE A 71 11.69 5.22 7.47
CA PHE A 71 10.44 5.98 7.47
C PHE A 71 10.52 7.44 7.96
N PRO A 72 11.45 7.85 8.87
CA PRO A 72 11.59 9.27 9.23
C PRO A 72 11.97 10.16 8.04
N ALA A 73 12.64 9.62 7.02
CA ALA A 73 13.01 10.36 5.81
C ALA A 73 11.81 10.99 5.10
N ALA A 74 10.64 10.32 5.09
CA ALA A 74 9.45 10.83 4.41
C ALA A 74 8.96 12.19 4.96
N TRP A 75 9.22 12.49 6.23
CA TRP A 75 8.79 13.73 6.88
C TRP A 75 9.60 14.97 6.47
N VAL A 76 10.73 14.77 5.79
CA VAL A 76 11.60 15.85 5.30
C VAL A 76 11.98 15.70 3.83
N SER A 77 11.47 14.66 3.16
CA SER A 77 11.84 14.28 1.81
C SER A 77 11.49 15.32 0.75
N LEU A 78 10.39 16.05 0.92
CA LEU A 78 9.95 17.08 -0.02
C LEU A 78 10.56 18.45 0.27
N VAL A 79 11.16 18.66 1.45
CA VAL A 79 11.72 19.97 1.85
C VAL A 79 12.70 20.54 0.81
N PRO A 80 13.69 19.79 0.28
CA PRO A 80 14.61 20.34 -0.72
C PRO A 80 13.90 20.77 -2.01
N LEU A 81 12.96 19.95 -2.51
CA LEU A 81 12.17 20.29 -3.69
C LEU A 81 11.34 21.55 -3.44
N LEU A 82 10.61 21.62 -2.32
CA LEU A 82 9.73 22.75 -2.02
C LEU A 82 10.50 24.07 -1.90
N ILE A 83 11.73 24.05 -1.39
CA ILE A 83 12.61 25.23 -1.41
C ILE A 83 13.04 25.56 -2.84
N ALA A 84 13.43 24.55 -3.63
CA ALA A 84 13.82 24.72 -5.03
C ALA A 84 12.70 25.17 -5.98
N LEU A 85 11.43 25.06 -5.57
CA LEU A 85 10.28 25.55 -6.34
C LEU A 85 9.93 27.03 -6.10
N ARG A 86 10.61 27.72 -5.18
CA ARG A 86 10.36 29.15 -4.90
C ARG A 86 11.00 30.06 -5.95
N GLY A 87 10.24 31.00 -6.50
CA GLY A 87 10.71 31.94 -7.52
C GLY A 87 11.06 31.33 -8.87
N VAL A 88 10.53 30.14 -9.23
CA VAL A 88 10.73 29.54 -10.56
C VAL A 88 9.46 29.60 -11.40
N THR A 89 9.64 29.55 -12.71
CA THR A 89 8.53 29.44 -13.66
C THR A 89 7.86 28.06 -13.60
N LEU A 90 6.64 27.95 -14.13
CA LEU A 90 5.92 26.67 -14.27
C LEU A 90 6.75 25.60 -15.00
N LYS A 91 7.46 25.99 -16.07
CA LYS A 91 8.29 25.08 -16.88
C LYS A 91 9.48 24.55 -16.08
N GLN A 92 10.13 25.43 -15.31
CA GLN A 92 11.22 25.04 -14.41
C GLN A 92 10.70 24.15 -13.27
N GLY A 93 9.57 24.50 -12.66
CA GLY A 93 8.92 23.66 -11.64
C GLY A 93 8.58 22.27 -12.17
N PHE A 94 8.01 22.19 -13.38
CA PHE A 94 7.75 20.92 -14.06
C PHE A 94 9.02 20.09 -14.22
N PHE A 95 10.10 20.69 -14.74
CA PHE A 95 11.37 19.99 -14.93
C PHE A 95 11.99 19.51 -13.61
N LEU A 96 12.00 20.35 -12.57
CA LEU A 96 12.50 19.98 -11.23
C LEU A 96 11.67 18.84 -10.62
N GLY A 97 10.35 18.85 -10.80
CA GLY A 97 9.49 17.75 -10.40
C GLY A 97 9.74 16.46 -11.21
N LEU A 98 10.00 16.57 -12.51
CA LEU A 98 10.36 15.42 -13.35
C LEU A 98 11.67 14.76 -12.88
N VAL A 99 12.70 15.56 -12.56
CA VAL A 99 13.97 15.05 -12.01
C VAL A 99 13.75 14.39 -10.65
N THR A 100 12.97 15.01 -9.77
CA THR A 100 12.65 14.46 -8.45
C THR A 100 11.93 13.12 -8.57
N GLY A 101 10.90 13.08 -9.42
CA GLY A 101 10.12 11.88 -9.66
C GLY A 101 10.94 10.77 -10.29
N PHE A 102 11.77 11.09 -11.29
CA PHE A 102 12.55 10.06 -11.98
C PHE A 102 13.61 9.46 -11.05
N THR A 103 14.21 10.29 -10.20
CA THR A 103 15.12 9.81 -9.14
C THR A 103 14.38 8.90 -8.17
N PHE A 104 13.24 9.34 -7.66
CA PHE A 104 12.45 8.57 -6.70
C PHE A 104 11.97 7.23 -7.27
N PHE A 105 11.25 7.25 -8.39
CA PHE A 105 10.70 6.05 -9.01
C PHE A 105 11.81 5.17 -9.59
N GLY A 106 12.89 5.75 -10.12
CA GLY A 106 14.05 5.00 -10.61
C GLY A 106 14.61 4.06 -9.55
N PHE A 107 14.72 4.51 -8.30
CA PHE A 107 15.12 3.67 -7.17
C PHE A 107 13.98 2.82 -6.62
N LEU A 108 12.78 3.38 -6.43
CA LEU A 108 11.68 2.69 -5.76
C LEU A 108 11.20 1.46 -6.53
N ILE A 109 11.01 1.61 -7.85
CA ILE A 109 10.43 0.59 -8.73
C ILE A 109 11.47 -0.04 -9.64
N TYR A 110 12.75 -0.01 -9.24
CA TYR A 110 13.85 -0.64 -9.99
C TYR A 110 13.55 -2.09 -10.37
N TRP A 111 12.83 -2.82 -9.50
CA TRP A 111 12.44 -4.21 -9.70
C TRP A 111 11.60 -4.46 -10.97
N VAL A 112 10.97 -3.42 -11.53
CA VAL A 112 10.26 -3.53 -12.82
C VAL A 112 11.23 -3.84 -13.96
N SER A 113 12.54 -3.56 -13.81
CA SER A 113 13.55 -3.88 -14.80
C SER A 113 13.69 -5.39 -15.07
N ILE A 114 13.17 -6.26 -14.19
CA ILE A 114 13.07 -7.71 -14.42
C ILE A 114 12.24 -8.00 -15.67
N PHE A 115 11.22 -7.19 -15.95
CA PHE A 115 10.38 -7.29 -17.15
C PHE A 115 10.95 -6.53 -18.35
N GLY A 116 12.11 -5.87 -18.19
CA GLY A 116 12.81 -5.12 -19.21
C GLY A 116 13.06 -3.66 -18.84
N MET A 117 14.15 -3.10 -19.37
CA MET A 117 14.55 -1.71 -19.13
C MET A 117 13.57 -0.70 -19.72
N LEU A 118 12.95 -1.00 -20.86
CA LEU A 118 11.99 -0.10 -21.50
C LEU A 118 10.69 0.06 -20.68
N PRO A 119 10.00 -1.02 -20.24
CA PRO A 119 8.87 -0.89 -19.31
C PRO A 119 9.21 -0.12 -18.02
N TRP A 120 10.37 -0.40 -17.42
CA TRP A 120 10.85 0.33 -16.24
C TRP A 120 10.99 1.82 -16.52
N PHE A 121 11.70 2.20 -17.60
CA PHE A 121 11.92 3.59 -17.97
C PHE A 121 10.59 4.32 -18.24
N LEU A 122 9.69 3.70 -19.02
CA LEU A 122 8.39 4.28 -19.34
C LEU A 122 7.53 4.47 -18.09
N LEU A 123 7.51 3.49 -17.17
CA LEU A 123 6.78 3.60 -15.92
C LEU A 123 7.38 4.68 -15.02
N CYS A 124 8.71 4.78 -14.91
CA CYS A 124 9.39 5.85 -14.21
C CYS A 124 9.01 7.22 -14.77
N VAL A 125 9.05 7.41 -16.09
CA VAL A 125 8.64 8.67 -16.73
C VAL A 125 7.17 8.96 -16.44
N TYR A 126 6.28 7.99 -16.66
CA TYR A 126 4.84 8.15 -16.42
C TYR A 126 4.53 8.57 -14.98
N GLN A 127 5.11 7.90 -13.99
CA GLN A 127 4.92 8.25 -12.58
C GLN A 127 5.54 9.61 -12.23
N SER A 128 6.68 9.95 -12.85
CA SER A 128 7.34 11.24 -12.66
C SER A 128 6.53 12.43 -13.20
N LEU A 129 5.66 12.21 -14.19
CA LEU A 129 4.78 13.27 -14.70
C LEU A 129 3.83 13.80 -13.62
N PHE A 130 3.35 12.96 -12.71
CA PHE A 130 2.48 13.41 -11.61
C PHE A 130 3.23 14.32 -10.63
N ILE A 131 4.49 14.00 -10.31
CA ILE A 131 5.35 14.86 -9.48
C ILE A 131 5.73 16.15 -10.23
N ALA A 132 5.97 16.07 -11.54
CA ALA A 132 6.21 17.23 -12.40
C ALA A 132 5.01 18.19 -12.44
N LEU A 133 3.79 17.66 -12.60
CA LEU A 133 2.55 18.43 -12.59
C LEU A 133 2.28 19.06 -11.21
N PHE A 134 2.48 18.29 -10.14
CA PHE A 134 2.46 18.80 -8.76
C PHE A 134 3.44 19.97 -8.60
N ALA A 135 4.70 19.79 -8.99
CA ALA A 135 5.76 20.77 -8.79
C ALA A 135 5.48 22.05 -9.60
N ALA A 136 5.01 21.92 -10.84
CA ALA A 136 4.56 23.06 -11.64
C ALA A 136 3.40 23.82 -10.96
N ALA A 137 2.39 23.11 -10.47
CA ALA A 137 1.25 23.71 -9.77
C ALA A 137 1.70 24.41 -8.47
N ALA A 138 2.59 23.79 -7.70
CA ALA A 138 3.17 24.35 -6.48
C ALA A 138 3.98 25.63 -6.78
N SER A 139 4.80 25.65 -7.83
CA SER A 139 5.60 26.83 -8.21
C SER A 139 4.78 28.10 -8.49
N ARG A 140 3.46 28.01 -8.73
CA ARG A 140 2.61 29.19 -9.00
C ARG A 140 2.62 30.21 -7.86
N LYS A 141 2.43 29.72 -6.62
CA LYS A 141 2.14 30.55 -5.45
C LYS A 141 2.74 30.00 -4.17
N ILE A 142 3.79 29.16 -4.24
CA ILE A 142 4.45 28.59 -3.06
C ILE A 142 4.98 29.64 -2.07
N GLU A 143 5.16 30.89 -2.50
CA GLU A 143 5.52 32.01 -1.61
C GLU A 143 4.32 32.56 -0.81
N HIS A 144 3.09 32.28 -1.25
CA HIS A 144 1.89 32.66 -0.53
C HIS A 144 1.62 31.69 0.61
N ARG A 145 1.71 32.18 1.84
CA ARG A 145 1.66 31.39 3.08
C ARG A 145 0.56 30.30 3.12
N PHE A 146 -0.70 30.67 2.88
CA PHE A 146 -1.79 29.69 2.95
C PHE A 146 -1.74 28.66 1.83
N PHE A 147 -1.23 29.05 0.65
CA PHE A 147 -1.03 28.12 -0.44
C PHE A 147 0.11 27.15 -0.09
N ALA A 148 1.22 27.66 0.47
CA ALA A 148 2.33 26.84 0.91
C ALA A 148 1.91 25.82 1.98
N LEU A 149 1.18 26.26 3.01
CA LEU A 149 0.83 25.39 4.14
C LEU A 149 -0.37 24.47 3.89
N ILE A 150 -1.35 24.84 3.05
CA ILE A 150 -2.55 24.03 2.83
C ILE A 150 -2.64 23.55 1.38
N GLY A 151 -2.47 24.46 0.43
CA GLY A 151 -2.58 24.17 -1.00
C GLY A 151 -1.54 23.15 -1.50
N VAL A 152 -0.27 23.30 -1.13
CA VAL A 152 0.81 22.40 -1.57
C VAL A 152 0.62 20.97 -1.02
N PRO A 153 0.38 20.74 0.29
CA PRO A 153 0.08 19.41 0.79
C PRO A 153 -1.17 18.79 0.16
N ALA A 154 -2.22 19.59 -0.07
CA ALA A 154 -3.43 19.14 -0.73
C ALA A 154 -3.18 18.75 -2.20
N LEU A 155 -2.35 19.51 -2.93
CA LEU A 155 -1.90 19.14 -4.26
C LEU A 155 -1.13 17.82 -4.24
N TRP A 156 -0.18 17.63 -3.30
CA TRP A 156 0.57 16.37 -3.21
C TRP A 156 -0.37 15.18 -3.01
N ALA A 157 -1.25 15.25 -2.00
CA ALA A 157 -2.23 14.19 -1.73
C ALA A 157 -3.18 13.95 -2.91
N GLY A 158 -3.61 15.01 -3.60
CA GLY A 158 -4.44 14.95 -4.79
C GLY A 158 -3.75 14.29 -5.99
N PHE A 159 -2.48 14.62 -6.27
CA PHE A 159 -1.70 14.00 -7.34
C PHE A 159 -1.30 12.56 -7.02
N GLU A 160 -1.03 12.25 -5.74
CA GLU A 160 -0.80 10.88 -5.27
C GLU A 160 -2.07 10.02 -5.41
N TRP A 161 -3.25 10.59 -5.18
CA TRP A 161 -4.51 9.94 -5.51
C TRP A 161 -4.71 9.80 -7.02
N LEU A 162 -4.47 10.86 -7.79
CA LEU A 162 -4.74 10.87 -9.23
C LEU A 162 -3.97 9.77 -9.98
N ARG A 163 -2.71 9.50 -9.60
CA ARG A 163 -1.91 8.38 -10.16
C ARG A 163 -2.46 7.00 -9.82
N SER A 164 -3.34 6.88 -8.83
CA SER A 164 -3.94 5.60 -8.40
C SER A 164 -5.25 5.26 -9.11
N VAL A 165 -5.79 6.16 -9.93
CA VAL A 165 -7.12 6.01 -10.55
C VAL A 165 -7.01 5.53 -12.00
N GLY A 166 -8.01 4.76 -12.44
CA GLY A 166 -8.17 4.35 -13.83
C GLY A 166 -7.35 3.10 -14.20
N ALA A 167 -7.34 2.78 -15.50
CA ALA A 167 -6.72 1.57 -16.02
C ALA A 167 -5.18 1.53 -15.88
N PHE A 168 -4.55 2.68 -15.65
CA PHE A 168 -3.11 2.80 -15.39
C PHE A 168 -2.80 3.16 -13.92
N GLY A 169 -3.80 3.00 -13.04
CA GLY A 169 -3.67 3.30 -11.62
C GLY A 169 -2.52 2.52 -11.00
N PHE A 170 -1.61 3.24 -10.32
CA PHE A 170 -0.43 2.68 -9.68
C PHE A 170 -0.16 3.41 -8.37
N THR A 171 -0.01 2.66 -7.28
CA THR A 171 -0.06 3.16 -5.89
C THR A 171 1.30 3.14 -5.18
N TRP A 172 2.31 2.46 -5.75
CA TRP A 172 3.67 2.39 -5.18
C TRP A 172 4.25 3.78 -4.91
N GLY A 173 4.93 3.92 -3.78
CA GLY A 173 5.51 5.20 -3.38
C GLY A 173 4.54 6.14 -2.69
N SER A 174 3.40 5.63 -2.22
CA SER A 174 2.48 6.41 -1.37
C SER A 174 3.16 6.76 -0.05
N LEU A 175 3.13 8.05 0.33
CA LEU A 175 3.77 8.48 1.58
C LEU A 175 3.19 7.77 2.80
N ALA A 176 1.90 7.45 2.81
CA ALA A 176 1.28 6.70 3.90
C ALA A 176 1.92 5.33 4.15
N VAL A 177 2.31 4.62 3.08
CA VAL A 177 2.94 3.29 3.17
C VAL A 177 4.32 3.37 3.80
N SER A 178 5.05 4.47 3.63
CA SER A 178 6.35 4.64 4.29
C SER A 178 6.24 4.61 5.82
N GLN A 179 5.05 4.83 6.40
CA GLN A 179 4.86 4.97 7.85
C GLN A 179 4.41 3.68 8.57
N VAL A 180 4.41 2.53 7.88
CA VAL A 180 3.93 1.26 8.49
C VAL A 180 4.72 0.83 9.73
N ASN A 181 5.97 1.27 9.85
CA ASN A 181 6.84 0.99 11.00
C ASN A 181 6.65 1.97 12.17
N TRP A 182 5.82 3.00 12.02
CA TRP A 182 5.46 3.94 13.08
C TRP A 182 3.97 3.78 13.44
N LEU A 183 3.64 2.67 14.11
CA LEU A 183 2.26 2.24 14.38
C LEU A 183 1.38 3.34 14.99
N GLY A 184 1.90 4.13 15.94
CA GLY A 184 1.15 5.23 16.54
C GLY A 184 0.72 6.31 15.55
N VAL A 185 1.58 6.67 14.59
CA VAL A 185 1.24 7.64 13.53
C VAL A 185 0.40 6.99 12.44
N LEU A 186 0.65 5.71 12.15
CA LEU A 186 -0.12 4.94 11.18
C LEU A 186 -1.62 4.92 11.53
N GLN A 187 -1.98 4.99 12.82
CA GLN A 187 -3.38 5.04 13.26
C GLN A 187 -4.19 6.20 12.66
N VAL A 188 -3.53 7.29 12.24
CA VAL A 188 -4.15 8.39 11.50
C VAL A 188 -4.84 7.88 10.23
N ALA A 189 -4.27 6.87 9.56
CA ALA A 189 -4.87 6.26 8.37
C ALA A 189 -6.16 5.50 8.69
N GLY A 190 -6.34 5.00 9.93
CA GLY A 190 -7.59 4.37 10.37
C GLY A 190 -8.76 5.34 10.47
N VAL A 191 -8.49 6.65 10.59
CA VAL A 191 -9.52 7.70 10.73
C VAL A 191 -9.65 8.53 9.45
N PHE A 192 -8.54 8.90 8.83
CA PHE A 192 -8.50 9.80 7.67
C PHE A 192 -8.13 9.09 6.36
N GLY A 193 -7.89 7.78 6.39
CA GLY A 193 -7.39 7.00 5.26
C GLY A 193 -5.91 7.29 4.97
N GLY A 194 -5.29 6.46 4.13
CA GLY A 194 -3.90 6.66 3.71
C GLY A 194 -3.67 8.01 3.04
N ILE A 195 -4.62 8.50 2.23
CA ILE A 195 -4.49 9.83 1.58
C ILE A 195 -4.46 10.96 2.63
N GLY A 196 -5.22 10.84 3.72
CA GLY A 196 -5.15 11.80 4.83
C GLY A 196 -3.79 11.80 5.54
N LEU A 197 -3.19 10.62 5.73
CA LEU A 197 -1.84 10.51 6.26
C LEU A 197 -0.79 11.08 5.29
N THR A 198 -0.94 10.84 3.98
CA THR A 198 -0.13 11.47 2.94
C THR A 198 -0.19 12.99 3.02
N PHE A 199 -1.39 13.56 3.18
CA PHE A 199 -1.56 15.01 3.37
C PHE A 199 -0.79 15.50 4.60
N LEU A 200 -0.89 14.80 5.74
CA LEU A 200 -0.18 15.16 6.96
C LEU A 200 1.35 15.16 6.79
N ILE A 201 1.91 14.16 6.10
CA ILE A 201 3.35 14.09 5.82
C ILE A 201 3.78 15.25 4.91
N ALA A 202 3.02 15.51 3.84
CA ALA A 202 3.29 16.62 2.94
C ALA A 202 3.14 17.99 3.64
N PHE A 203 2.22 18.10 4.60
CA PHE A 203 2.00 19.28 5.43
C PHE A 203 3.21 19.59 6.31
N VAL A 204 3.77 18.60 6.99
CA VAL A 204 5.00 18.76 7.76
C VAL A 204 6.15 19.19 6.86
N ASN A 205 6.31 18.57 5.69
CA ASN A 205 7.33 18.99 4.72
C ASN A 205 7.16 20.44 4.26
N ALA A 206 5.92 20.89 4.02
CA ALA A 206 5.65 22.26 3.60
C ALA A 206 5.93 23.27 4.71
N ALA A 207 5.52 22.99 5.95
CA ALA A 207 5.82 23.81 7.11
C ALA A 207 7.33 23.86 7.39
N ALA A 208 8.02 22.73 7.25
CA ALA A 208 9.48 22.62 7.36
C ALA A 208 10.21 23.48 6.31
N ALA A 209 9.79 23.41 5.04
CA ALA A 209 10.36 24.23 3.98
C ALA A 209 10.10 25.73 4.20
N ASP A 210 8.90 26.09 4.68
CA ASP A 210 8.58 27.49 4.98
C ASP A 210 9.37 28.03 6.18
N LEU A 211 9.53 27.24 7.24
CA LEU A 211 10.38 27.58 8.37
C LEU A 211 11.85 27.77 7.96
N ALA A 212 12.37 26.90 7.09
CA ALA A 212 13.77 26.96 6.64
C ALA A 212 14.08 28.22 5.81
N VAL A 213 13.10 28.75 5.07
CA VAL A 213 13.26 29.92 4.18
C VAL A 213 12.84 31.21 4.87
N ASN A 214 11.62 31.26 5.40
CA ASN A 214 10.99 32.48 5.91
C ASN A 214 11.17 32.66 7.42
N ARG A 215 11.64 31.64 8.15
CA ARG A 215 11.69 31.63 9.63
C ARG A 215 10.33 31.94 10.27
N ASP A 216 9.23 31.53 9.63
CA ASP A 216 7.86 31.85 10.07
C ASP A 216 7.57 31.19 11.43
N ARG A 217 7.22 32.01 12.43
CA ARG A 217 6.87 31.56 13.78
C ARG A 217 5.61 30.69 13.81
N LEU A 218 4.67 30.88 12.89
CA LEU A 218 3.51 29.99 12.77
C LEU A 218 3.92 28.62 12.24
N ALA A 219 4.82 28.55 11.26
CA ALA A 219 5.33 27.27 10.77
C ALA A 219 6.03 26.51 11.91
N ALA A 220 6.81 27.20 12.74
CA ALA A 220 7.39 26.62 13.95
C ALA A 220 6.34 26.14 14.96
N ALA A 221 5.31 26.95 15.24
CA ALA A 221 4.23 26.58 16.15
C ALA A 221 3.41 25.38 15.64
N VAL A 222 3.11 25.36 14.33
CA VAL A 222 2.43 24.25 13.65
C VAL A 222 3.27 22.98 13.74
N LEU A 223 4.56 23.05 13.44
CA LEU A 223 5.46 21.91 13.55
C LEU A 223 5.51 21.39 14.99
N LEU A 224 5.56 22.28 15.99
CA LEU A 224 5.52 21.89 17.40
C LEU A 224 4.20 21.19 17.76
N ILE A 225 3.05 21.70 17.30
CA ILE A 225 1.74 21.08 17.54
C ILE A 225 1.68 19.72 16.87
N VAL A 226 2.12 19.60 15.62
CA VAL A 226 2.16 18.32 14.91
C VAL A 226 3.11 17.36 15.63
N LEU A 227 4.26 17.82 16.13
CA LEU A 227 5.19 17.00 16.89
C LEU A 227 4.54 16.41 18.14
N ILE A 228 3.87 17.27 18.92
CA ILE A 228 3.11 16.87 20.11
C ILE A 228 2.03 15.86 19.70
N PHE A 229 1.33 16.11 18.60
CA PHE A 229 0.33 15.21 18.06
C PHE A 229 0.93 13.86 17.63
N LEU A 230 2.05 13.81 16.90
CA LEU A 230 2.69 12.57 16.43
C LEU A 230 3.14 11.69 17.61
N VAL A 231 3.65 12.30 18.69
CA VAL A 231 4.01 11.60 19.93
C VAL A 231 2.76 11.10 20.68
N SER A 232 1.64 11.82 20.56
CA SER A 232 0.39 11.52 21.26
C SER A 232 -0.58 10.65 20.45
N ALA A 233 -0.42 10.56 19.11
CA ALA A 233 -1.35 9.94 18.19
C ALA A 233 -1.52 8.45 18.48
N GLY A 234 -0.42 7.76 18.82
CA GLY A 234 -0.46 6.38 19.28
C GLY A 234 -1.33 6.20 20.51
N ARG A 235 -1.41 7.17 21.42
CA ARG A 235 -2.30 7.09 22.60
C ARG A 235 -3.73 7.51 22.31
N ILE A 236 -3.91 8.56 21.50
CA ILE A 236 -5.24 9.11 21.16
C ILE A 236 -6.02 8.12 20.30
N PHE A 237 -5.34 7.48 19.36
CA PHE A 237 -5.92 6.51 18.42
C PHE A 237 -5.52 5.06 18.74
N SER A 238 -4.95 4.79 19.92
CA SER A 238 -4.93 3.44 20.48
C SER A 238 -6.36 3.06 20.80
N PHE A 239 -7.07 2.66 19.76
CA PHE A 239 -8.28 1.91 19.89
C PHE A 239 -7.87 0.55 20.45
N ASN A 240 -8.02 0.38 21.77
CA ASN A 240 -8.22 -0.93 22.36
C ASN A 240 -9.55 -1.46 21.78
N ASN A 241 -9.51 -1.88 20.52
CA ASN A 241 -10.57 -2.70 19.98
C ASN A 241 -10.30 -4.09 20.53
N GLU A 242 -10.78 -4.32 21.75
CA GLU A 242 -11.16 -5.67 22.15
C GLU A 242 -12.18 -6.14 21.10
N LEU A 243 -11.67 -6.73 20.01
CA LEU A 243 -12.51 -7.22 18.94
C LEU A 243 -13.49 -8.21 19.55
N SER A 244 -14.76 -7.82 19.54
CA SER A 244 -15.86 -8.64 20.03
C SER A 244 -16.05 -9.83 19.08
N GLY A 245 -15.97 -11.04 19.60
CA GLY A 245 -16.26 -12.26 18.84
C GLY A 245 -15.37 -13.44 19.22
N SER A 246 -15.80 -14.62 18.78
CA SER A 246 -15.01 -15.85 18.90
C SER A 246 -13.69 -15.73 18.13
N SER A 247 -12.60 -16.12 18.78
CA SER A 247 -11.31 -16.28 18.11
C SER A 247 -11.34 -17.51 17.19
N ILE A 248 -10.65 -17.40 16.06
CA ILE A 248 -10.37 -18.53 15.17
C ILE A 248 -8.86 -18.64 14.99
N ARG A 249 -8.34 -19.86 14.93
CA ARG A 249 -6.91 -20.06 14.70
C ARG A 249 -6.62 -20.10 13.20
N ALA A 250 -6.07 -19.01 12.67
CA ALA A 250 -5.68 -18.91 11.27
C ALA A 250 -4.25 -19.39 11.06
N ALA A 251 -4.01 -20.06 9.93
CA ALA A 251 -2.69 -20.52 9.50
C ALA A 251 -2.43 -20.11 8.05
N VAL A 252 -1.20 -19.67 7.78
CA VAL A 252 -0.72 -19.39 6.42
C VAL A 252 0.38 -20.38 6.08
N VAL A 253 0.24 -21.05 4.94
CA VAL A 253 1.25 -22.00 4.44
C VAL A 253 2.05 -21.31 3.34
N GLN A 254 3.36 -21.17 3.52
CA GLN A 254 4.28 -20.63 2.53
C GLN A 254 5.13 -21.77 1.96
N GLY A 255 4.93 -22.11 0.69
CA GLY A 255 5.60 -23.24 0.05
C GLY A 255 7.08 -23.00 -0.27
N GLY A 256 7.52 -21.74 -0.40
CA GLY A 256 8.88 -21.41 -0.83
C GLY A 256 9.18 -21.80 -2.28
N VAL A 257 8.13 -22.08 -3.07
CA VAL A 257 8.25 -22.50 -4.48
C VAL A 257 7.93 -21.29 -5.36
N PRO A 258 8.83 -20.88 -6.27
CA PRO A 258 8.50 -19.90 -7.30
C PRO A 258 7.37 -20.41 -8.20
N LEU A 259 6.31 -19.60 -8.32
CA LEU A 259 5.12 -19.92 -9.13
C LEU A 259 5.02 -19.02 -10.38
N THR A 260 6.09 -18.31 -10.68
CA THR A 260 6.33 -17.60 -11.95
C THR A 260 6.69 -18.58 -13.04
N TRP A 261 6.14 -18.38 -14.24
CA TRP A 261 6.47 -19.18 -15.43
C TRP A 261 6.38 -20.70 -15.16
N PRO A 262 5.19 -21.19 -14.75
CA PRO A 262 5.03 -22.60 -14.40
C PRO A 262 5.37 -23.51 -15.59
N ASN A 263 6.06 -24.60 -15.29
CA ASN A 263 6.35 -25.71 -16.20
C ASN A 263 5.62 -27.00 -15.75
N ASP A 264 5.79 -28.08 -16.50
CA ASP A 264 5.14 -29.38 -16.27
C ASP A 264 5.45 -29.99 -14.89
N ASP A 265 6.55 -29.60 -14.25
CA ASP A 265 6.96 -30.08 -12.92
C ASP A 265 6.32 -29.28 -11.76
N THR A 266 5.77 -28.10 -12.06
CA THR A 266 5.17 -27.19 -11.06
C THR A 266 4.09 -27.86 -10.21
N PRO A 267 3.14 -28.65 -10.75
CA PRO A 267 2.15 -29.35 -9.95
C PRO A 267 2.76 -30.31 -8.91
N ARG A 268 3.84 -31.02 -9.27
CA ARG A 268 4.56 -31.91 -8.34
C ARG A 268 5.20 -31.10 -7.22
N ARG A 269 5.93 -30.03 -7.56
CA ARG A 269 6.59 -29.15 -6.59
C ARG A 269 5.60 -28.50 -5.62
N ILE A 270 4.43 -28.09 -6.11
CA ILE A 270 3.32 -27.60 -5.26
C ILE A 270 2.88 -28.68 -4.28
N ARG A 271 2.61 -29.90 -4.74
CA ARG A 271 2.18 -31.00 -3.85
C ARG A 271 3.22 -31.29 -2.77
N GLU A 272 4.49 -31.42 -3.16
CA GLU A 272 5.60 -31.65 -2.24
C GLU A 272 5.79 -30.53 -1.22
N ALA A 273 5.51 -29.28 -1.62
CA ALA A 273 5.60 -28.12 -0.76
C ALA A 273 4.43 -28.06 0.24
N TYR A 274 3.19 -28.06 -0.26
CA TYR A 274 2.00 -27.64 0.49
C TYR A 274 1.28 -28.78 1.23
N TRP A 275 1.22 -30.01 0.68
CA TRP A 275 0.45 -31.10 1.30
C TRP A 275 0.96 -31.49 2.69
N PRO A 276 2.26 -31.76 2.90
CA PRO A 276 2.78 -32.18 4.21
C PRO A 276 2.54 -31.12 5.29
N MET A 277 2.79 -29.84 4.97
CA MET A 277 2.59 -28.72 5.90
C MET A 277 1.11 -28.54 6.25
N THR A 278 0.22 -28.68 5.27
CA THR A 278 -1.22 -28.55 5.47
C THR A 278 -1.79 -29.70 6.31
N ARG A 279 -1.33 -30.93 6.09
CA ARG A 279 -1.72 -32.08 6.94
C ARG A 279 -1.26 -31.91 8.39
N GLY A 280 -0.08 -31.31 8.59
CA GLY A 280 0.45 -30.99 9.92
C GLY A 280 -0.40 -30.01 10.73
N LEU A 281 -1.40 -29.35 10.11
CA LEU A 281 -2.31 -28.41 10.78
C LEU A 281 -3.61 -29.06 11.31
N THR A 282 -3.77 -30.37 11.14
CA THR A 282 -4.94 -31.11 11.63
C THR A 282 -5.10 -30.93 13.14
N GLY A 283 -6.24 -30.37 13.57
CA GLY A 283 -6.52 -30.07 14.98
C GLY A 283 -5.80 -28.84 15.54
N CYS A 284 -4.93 -28.18 14.76
CA CYS A 284 -4.14 -27.03 15.17
C CYS A 284 -4.60 -25.70 14.54
N ALA A 285 -5.50 -25.73 13.55
CA ALA A 285 -6.02 -24.56 12.87
C ALA A 285 -7.51 -24.72 12.54
N ASP A 286 -8.23 -23.60 12.49
CA ASP A 286 -9.62 -23.52 12.03
C ASP A 286 -9.72 -23.08 10.56
N PHE A 287 -8.74 -22.30 10.11
CA PHE A 287 -8.69 -21.70 8.78
C PHE A 287 -7.26 -21.69 8.24
N VAL A 288 -7.07 -22.23 7.04
CA VAL A 288 -5.78 -22.36 6.38
C VAL A 288 -5.81 -21.64 5.05
N VAL A 289 -4.76 -20.87 4.76
CA VAL A 289 -4.63 -20.09 3.53
C VAL A 289 -3.37 -20.49 2.77
N TRP A 290 -3.54 -20.81 1.49
CA TRP A 290 -2.44 -20.93 0.53
C TRP A 290 -2.32 -19.66 -0.33
N PRO A 291 -1.14 -19.37 -0.91
CA PRO A 291 -0.92 -18.20 -1.74
C PRO A 291 -1.67 -18.23 -3.09
N GLU A 292 -1.53 -17.14 -3.84
CA GLU A 292 -1.98 -17.04 -5.24
C GLU A 292 -1.25 -18.09 -6.10
N SER A 293 -1.98 -18.70 -7.05
CA SER A 293 -1.45 -19.73 -7.97
C SER A 293 -0.88 -20.99 -7.32
N ALA A 294 -1.15 -21.24 -6.03
CA ALA A 294 -0.67 -22.41 -5.30
C ALA A 294 -1.52 -23.69 -5.52
N ALA A 295 -2.58 -23.64 -6.33
CA ALA A 295 -3.28 -24.83 -6.80
C ALA A 295 -2.46 -25.56 -7.88
N PRO A 296 -2.33 -26.89 -7.83
CA PRO A 296 -1.53 -27.65 -8.81
C PRO A 296 -2.17 -27.70 -10.20
N ALA A 297 -3.46 -27.41 -10.34
CA ALA A 297 -4.17 -27.24 -11.62
C ALA A 297 -5.44 -26.39 -11.41
N ASP A 298 -6.25 -26.21 -12.47
CA ASP A 298 -7.57 -25.58 -12.39
C ASP A 298 -8.47 -26.33 -11.40
N VAL A 299 -8.82 -25.64 -10.29
CA VAL A 299 -9.62 -26.19 -9.19
C VAL A 299 -11.06 -26.49 -9.62
N LEU A 300 -11.61 -25.72 -10.56
CA LEU A 300 -12.98 -25.90 -11.05
C LEU A 300 -13.01 -26.84 -12.26
N GLY A 301 -11.96 -26.84 -13.08
CA GLY A 301 -11.81 -27.69 -14.26
C GLY A 301 -11.36 -29.12 -13.96
N SER A 302 -10.65 -29.37 -12.85
CA SER A 302 -10.13 -30.69 -12.49
C SER A 302 -10.81 -31.28 -11.27
N ASN A 303 -11.69 -32.26 -11.49
CA ASN A 303 -12.34 -33.02 -10.40
C ASN A 303 -11.31 -33.72 -9.49
N VAL A 304 -10.16 -34.14 -10.03
CA VAL A 304 -9.09 -34.76 -9.25
C VAL A 304 -8.51 -33.76 -8.26
N VAL A 305 -8.05 -32.60 -8.74
CA VAL A 305 -7.46 -31.56 -7.86
C VAL A 305 -8.48 -31.04 -6.85
N LYS A 306 -9.74 -30.85 -7.29
CA LYS A 306 -10.83 -30.45 -6.40
C LYS A 306 -11.05 -31.46 -5.27
N ALA A 307 -11.07 -32.75 -5.58
CA ALA A 307 -11.26 -33.81 -4.58
C ALA A 307 -10.06 -33.91 -3.62
N GLU A 308 -8.83 -33.76 -4.10
CA GLU A 308 -7.63 -33.83 -3.27
C GLU A 308 -7.52 -32.65 -2.29
N ILE A 309 -7.84 -31.43 -2.73
CA ILE A 309 -7.88 -30.25 -1.87
C ILE A 309 -9.05 -30.36 -0.87
N GLY A 310 -10.22 -30.80 -1.34
CA GLY A 310 -11.37 -31.08 -0.48
C GLY A 310 -11.04 -32.11 0.61
N GLU A 311 -10.27 -33.15 0.28
CA GLU A 311 -9.83 -34.15 1.25
C GLU A 311 -8.87 -33.58 2.31
N LEU A 312 -7.97 -32.67 1.93
CA LEU A 312 -7.13 -31.97 2.90
C LEU A 312 -7.97 -31.16 3.90
N ALA A 313 -8.96 -30.41 3.41
CA ALA A 313 -9.85 -29.63 4.27
C ALA A 313 -10.68 -30.53 5.20
N ARG A 314 -11.23 -31.62 4.64
CA ARG A 314 -12.06 -32.61 5.36
C ARG A 314 -11.30 -33.33 6.46
N SER A 315 -10.14 -33.90 6.12
CA SER A 315 -9.28 -34.64 7.07
C SER A 315 -8.73 -33.72 8.16
N GLY A 316 -8.35 -32.49 7.79
CA GLY A 316 -7.84 -31.47 8.71
C GLY A 316 -8.90 -30.81 9.60
N LYS A 317 -10.19 -30.91 9.23
CA LYS A 317 -11.34 -30.25 9.88
C LYS A 317 -11.23 -28.72 9.97
N PHE A 318 -10.62 -28.11 8.95
CA PHE A 318 -10.49 -26.66 8.81
C PHE A 318 -11.10 -26.16 7.50
N PHE A 319 -11.39 -24.85 7.45
CA PHE A 319 -11.64 -24.17 6.18
C PHE A 319 -10.30 -24.00 5.44
N LEU A 320 -10.27 -24.26 4.14
CA LEU A 320 -9.06 -24.16 3.32
C LEU A 320 -9.30 -23.24 2.13
N MET A 321 -8.53 -22.15 2.05
CA MET A 321 -8.54 -21.23 0.92
C MET A 321 -7.30 -21.45 0.04
N VAL A 322 -7.51 -21.70 -1.25
CA VAL A 322 -6.43 -21.95 -2.22
C VAL A 322 -6.54 -21.01 -3.42
N GLY A 323 -5.40 -20.42 -3.82
CA GLY A 323 -5.32 -19.56 -5.00
C GLY A 323 -4.98 -20.36 -6.26
N GLY A 324 -5.63 -20.06 -7.38
CA GLY A 324 -5.42 -20.78 -8.64
C GLY A 324 -6.08 -20.11 -9.83
N ALA A 325 -5.63 -20.44 -11.04
CA ALA A 325 -6.30 -20.00 -12.27
C ALA A 325 -7.53 -20.86 -12.54
N HIS A 326 -8.52 -20.29 -13.23
CA HIS A 326 -9.65 -21.04 -13.79
C HIS A 326 -9.89 -20.63 -15.23
N GLN A 327 -10.05 -21.62 -16.10
CA GLN A 327 -10.29 -21.44 -17.51
C GLN A 327 -11.70 -21.93 -17.88
N VAL A 328 -12.41 -21.11 -18.65
CA VAL A 328 -13.76 -21.40 -19.17
C VAL A 328 -13.73 -21.29 -20.67
N ASP A 329 -14.23 -22.32 -21.37
CA ASP A 329 -14.46 -22.25 -22.80
C ASP A 329 -15.44 -21.13 -23.13
N ASP A 330 -14.99 -20.19 -23.95
CA ASP A 330 -15.80 -19.09 -24.45
C ASP A 330 -15.39 -18.74 -25.88
N LYS A 331 -16.18 -19.23 -26.84
CA LYS A 331 -15.97 -18.97 -28.27
C LYS A 331 -16.07 -17.48 -28.64
N SER A 332 -16.60 -16.62 -27.76
CA SER A 332 -16.64 -15.17 -27.97
C SER A 332 -15.39 -14.42 -27.49
N ALA A 333 -14.52 -15.07 -26.70
CA ALA A 333 -13.27 -14.51 -26.24
C ALA A 333 -12.16 -14.69 -27.31
N PRO A 334 -11.19 -13.76 -27.42
CA PRO A 334 -9.99 -13.98 -28.22
C PRO A 334 -9.27 -15.25 -27.75
N GLY A 335 -9.07 -16.22 -28.65
CA GLY A 335 -8.48 -17.52 -28.32
C GLY A 335 -9.46 -18.57 -27.79
N GLY A 336 -10.77 -18.26 -27.71
CA GLY A 336 -11.80 -19.24 -27.35
C GLY A 336 -11.90 -19.59 -25.86
N LEU A 337 -11.17 -18.88 -24.99
CA LEU A 337 -11.03 -19.18 -23.57
C LEU A 337 -11.11 -17.88 -22.74
N ARG A 338 -11.80 -17.93 -21.60
CA ARG A 338 -11.69 -16.93 -20.53
C ARG A 338 -10.88 -17.50 -19.38
N GLU A 339 -9.78 -16.84 -19.05
CA GLU A 339 -9.01 -17.14 -17.85
C GLU A 339 -9.30 -16.13 -16.73
N TYR A 340 -9.49 -16.65 -15.52
CA TYR A 340 -9.62 -15.90 -14.28
C TYR A 340 -8.49 -16.27 -13.31
N ASN A 341 -8.03 -15.28 -12.55
CA ASN A 341 -7.18 -15.50 -11.38
C ASN A 341 -8.07 -15.55 -10.14
N GLY A 342 -8.14 -16.69 -9.47
CA GLY A 342 -9.17 -17.00 -8.49
C GLY A 342 -8.64 -17.47 -7.14
N ALA A 343 -9.52 -17.38 -6.16
CA ALA A 343 -9.39 -17.98 -4.84
C ALA A 343 -10.60 -18.87 -4.56
N TYR A 344 -10.36 -20.07 -4.03
CA TYR A 344 -11.37 -21.11 -3.85
C TYR A 344 -11.43 -21.52 -2.38
N MET A 345 -12.63 -21.45 -1.78
CA MET A 345 -12.85 -21.77 -0.38
C MET A 345 -13.49 -23.16 -0.23
N PHE A 346 -12.80 -24.04 0.48
CA PHE A 346 -13.31 -25.34 0.89
C PHE A 346 -13.69 -25.30 2.36
N ASP A 347 -14.82 -25.93 2.71
CA ASP A 347 -15.26 -26.08 4.09
C ASP A 347 -14.66 -27.31 4.78
N LYS A 348 -15.00 -27.48 6.06
CA LYS A 348 -14.57 -28.60 6.90
C LYS A 348 -15.10 -29.97 6.44
N THR A 349 -16.07 -30.01 5.51
CA THR A 349 -16.58 -31.25 4.90
C THR A 349 -15.87 -31.59 3.58
N GLY A 350 -14.99 -30.71 3.12
CA GLY A 350 -14.29 -30.83 1.83
C GLY A 350 -15.10 -30.29 0.65
N GLN A 351 -16.23 -29.62 0.89
CA GLN A 351 -17.02 -29.02 -0.18
C GLN A 351 -16.48 -27.63 -0.53
N LEU A 352 -16.48 -27.32 -1.83
CA LEU A 352 -16.21 -25.98 -2.32
C LEU A 352 -17.45 -25.11 -2.08
N ILE A 353 -17.33 -24.13 -1.18
CA ILE A 353 -18.45 -23.28 -0.73
C ILE A 353 -18.46 -21.89 -1.37
N GLY A 354 -17.36 -21.47 -2.01
CA GLY A 354 -17.31 -20.18 -2.67
C GLY A 354 -16.02 -19.92 -3.43
N CYS A 355 -16.06 -18.92 -4.31
CA CYS A 355 -14.91 -18.45 -5.06
C CYS A 355 -14.89 -16.92 -5.14
N TYR A 356 -13.69 -16.38 -5.29
CA TYR A 356 -13.45 -14.97 -5.60
C TYR A 356 -12.54 -14.90 -6.82
N ASN A 357 -12.96 -14.16 -7.84
CA ASN A 357 -12.11 -13.87 -9.00
C ASN A 357 -11.56 -12.46 -8.89
N LYS A 358 -10.26 -12.29 -9.13
CA LYS A 358 -9.53 -11.02 -9.11
C LYS A 358 -10.25 -9.99 -9.98
N VAL A 359 -10.59 -8.85 -9.39
CA VAL A 359 -11.37 -7.77 -10.00
C VAL A 359 -10.45 -6.75 -10.65
N ARG A 360 -9.40 -6.31 -9.94
CA ARG A 360 -8.43 -5.34 -10.46
C ARG A 360 -7.17 -6.06 -10.93
N LEU A 361 -7.09 -6.20 -12.24
CA LEU A 361 -5.99 -6.87 -12.94
C LEU A 361 -4.75 -5.98 -13.04
N VAL A 362 -3.58 -6.61 -13.19
CA VAL A 362 -2.30 -5.91 -13.42
C VAL A 362 -2.19 -5.48 -14.88
N PRO A 363 -2.07 -4.17 -15.19
CA PRO A 363 -1.85 -3.70 -16.55
C PRO A 363 -0.56 -4.27 -17.14
N PHE A 364 -0.61 -4.76 -18.37
CA PHE A 364 0.47 -5.43 -19.09
C PHE A 364 0.97 -6.75 -18.50
N GLY A 365 0.56 -7.12 -17.28
CA GLY A 365 0.86 -8.42 -16.67
C GLY A 365 -0.27 -9.44 -16.79
N GLU A 366 -1.53 -8.97 -16.78
CA GLU A 366 -2.72 -9.83 -16.87
C GLU A 366 -3.66 -9.43 -18.01
N TYR A 367 -3.55 -8.20 -18.53
CA TYR A 367 -4.29 -7.74 -19.71
C TYR A 367 -3.54 -6.60 -20.38
N VAL A 368 -3.80 -6.33 -21.66
CA VAL A 368 -3.24 -5.17 -22.36
C VAL A 368 -4.26 -4.02 -22.37
N PRO A 369 -4.00 -2.90 -21.66
CA PRO A 369 -4.90 -1.74 -21.70
C PRO A 369 -5.14 -1.25 -23.13
N GLY A 370 -6.42 -1.18 -23.50
CA GLY A 370 -6.85 -0.69 -24.80
C GLY A 370 -6.68 -1.65 -25.98
N ARG A 371 -6.31 -2.92 -25.74
CA ARG A 371 -6.27 -3.99 -26.76
C ARG A 371 -7.53 -4.04 -27.63
N ARG A 372 -8.70 -3.91 -26.99
CA ARG A 372 -10.01 -3.87 -27.66
C ARG A 372 -10.20 -2.69 -28.63
N TRP A 373 -9.56 -1.55 -28.38
CA TRP A 373 -9.69 -0.34 -29.20
C TRP A 373 -8.53 -0.14 -30.17
N LEU A 374 -7.39 -0.79 -29.92
CA LEU A 374 -6.16 -0.67 -30.68
C LEU A 374 -5.71 -2.07 -31.17
N PRO A 375 -6.38 -2.66 -32.18
CA PRO A 375 -6.10 -4.03 -32.64
C PRO A 375 -4.66 -4.25 -33.12
N PHE A 376 -3.94 -3.17 -33.45
CA PHE A 376 -2.52 -3.30 -33.80
C PHE A 376 -1.66 -3.81 -32.65
N LEU A 377 -2.12 -3.70 -31.39
CA LEU A 377 -1.43 -4.24 -30.23
C LEU A 377 -1.35 -5.78 -30.25
N ASP A 378 -2.27 -6.46 -30.95
CA ASP A 378 -2.21 -7.92 -31.16
C ASP A 378 -1.01 -8.35 -32.03
N ARG A 379 -0.43 -7.42 -32.79
CA ARG A 379 0.79 -7.69 -33.58
C ARG A 379 2.06 -7.73 -32.72
N TYR A 380 1.98 -7.32 -31.46
CA TYR A 380 3.09 -7.34 -30.52
C TYR A 380 2.88 -8.45 -29.48
N PRO A 381 3.90 -9.28 -29.18
CA PRO A 381 3.78 -10.34 -28.20
C PRO A 381 3.89 -9.79 -26.76
N ILE A 382 2.98 -8.89 -26.37
CA ILE A 382 2.94 -8.32 -25.01
C ILE A 382 2.40 -9.37 -24.04
N LEU A 383 1.22 -9.91 -24.33
CA LEU A 383 0.59 -11.03 -23.62
C LEU A 383 -0.13 -11.93 -24.62
N PRO A 384 -0.06 -13.26 -24.45
CA PRO A 384 -0.70 -14.20 -25.37
C PRO A 384 -2.23 -14.01 -25.39
N TYR A 385 -2.84 -13.75 -24.23
CA TYR A 385 -4.26 -13.45 -24.06
C TYR A 385 -4.48 -12.57 -22.83
N ASP A 386 -5.65 -11.94 -22.75
CA ASP A 386 -6.05 -11.14 -21.59
C ASP A 386 -6.84 -12.01 -20.60
N ARG A 387 -6.56 -11.84 -19.30
CA ARG A 387 -7.42 -12.35 -18.22
C ARG A 387 -8.66 -11.50 -18.06
N PHE A 388 -9.69 -12.10 -17.49
CA PHE A 388 -10.97 -11.45 -17.27
C PHE A 388 -11.13 -11.01 -15.81
N PRO A 389 -11.66 -9.80 -15.57
CA PRO A 389 -11.91 -9.33 -14.22
C PRO A 389 -13.11 -10.06 -13.59
N GLY A 390 -13.05 -10.24 -12.28
CA GLY A 390 -14.17 -10.68 -11.45
C GLY A 390 -15.33 -9.67 -11.41
N ARG A 391 -16.46 -10.11 -10.85
CA ARG A 391 -17.73 -9.34 -10.85
C ARG A 391 -17.75 -8.17 -9.86
N GLY A 392 -16.83 -8.13 -8.91
CA GLY A 392 -16.75 -7.09 -7.89
C GLY A 392 -16.14 -7.59 -6.59
N PHE A 393 -15.88 -6.65 -5.69
CA PHE A 393 -15.28 -6.91 -4.39
C PHE A 393 -16.35 -7.43 -3.41
N TYR A 394 -16.69 -8.70 -3.53
CA TYR A 394 -17.64 -9.38 -2.65
C TYR A 394 -16.91 -10.42 -1.79
N PRO A 395 -17.07 -10.39 -0.45
CA PRO A 395 -16.48 -11.40 0.41
C PRO A 395 -17.17 -12.76 0.21
N ILE A 396 -16.43 -13.84 0.48
CA ILE A 396 -16.95 -15.20 0.48
C ILE A 396 -17.69 -15.44 1.79
N ASP A 397 -18.98 -15.80 1.72
CA ASP A 397 -19.75 -16.22 2.89
C ASP A 397 -19.44 -17.68 3.20
N THR A 398 -18.96 -17.93 4.42
CA THR A 398 -18.58 -19.29 4.85
C THR A 398 -19.72 -20.05 5.49
N GLY A 399 -20.86 -19.40 5.76
CA GLY A 399 -21.95 -19.96 6.57
C GLY A 399 -21.57 -20.23 8.04
N SER A 400 -20.31 -20.03 8.43
CA SER A 400 -19.81 -20.24 9.78
C SER A 400 -20.01 -18.98 10.62
N ALA A 401 -20.65 -19.12 11.79
CA ALA A 401 -20.79 -18.02 12.74
C ALA A 401 -19.44 -17.45 13.22
N ASN A 402 -18.41 -18.29 13.30
CA ASN A 402 -17.09 -17.90 13.79
C ASN A 402 -16.24 -17.22 12.71
N LEU A 403 -16.19 -17.76 11.48
CA LEU A 403 -15.46 -17.14 10.36
C LEU A 403 -16.23 -15.95 9.76
N GLY A 404 -17.54 -16.10 9.59
CA GLY A 404 -18.39 -15.20 8.83
C GLY A 404 -17.91 -14.98 7.39
N LYS A 405 -18.14 -13.77 6.87
CA LYS A 405 -17.74 -13.38 5.51
C LYS A 405 -16.25 -13.01 5.46
N VAL A 406 -15.52 -13.64 4.55
CA VAL A 406 -14.07 -13.46 4.37
C VAL A 406 -13.82 -12.62 3.12
N GLY A 407 -13.22 -11.44 3.28
CA GLY A 407 -12.82 -10.61 2.14
C GLY A 407 -11.53 -11.11 1.53
N VAL A 408 -11.45 -11.18 0.20
CA VAL A 408 -10.25 -11.66 -0.51
C VAL A 408 -9.72 -10.56 -1.42
N LEU A 409 -8.41 -10.33 -1.36
CA LEU A 409 -7.67 -9.49 -2.30
C LEU A 409 -6.53 -10.32 -2.89
N ILE A 410 -6.40 -10.31 -4.21
CA ILE A 410 -5.35 -11.05 -4.89
C ILE A 410 -4.26 -10.08 -5.34
N CYS A 411 -3.05 -10.25 -4.79
CA CYS A 411 -1.83 -9.56 -5.20
C CYS A 411 -2.02 -8.03 -5.26
N PHE A 412 -1.85 -7.45 -6.45
CA PHE A 412 -1.93 -6.02 -6.76
C PHE A 412 -3.16 -5.30 -6.20
N GLU A 413 -4.29 -6.00 -6.04
CA GLU A 413 -5.53 -5.43 -5.47
C GLU A 413 -5.33 -4.85 -4.07
N SER A 414 -4.46 -5.48 -3.26
CA SER A 414 -4.19 -5.06 -1.89
C SER A 414 -3.58 -3.66 -1.80
N THR A 415 -2.95 -3.19 -2.87
CA THR A 415 -2.30 -1.89 -2.90
C THR A 415 -3.30 -0.72 -3.00
N PHE A 416 -4.58 -1.03 -3.27
CA PHE A 416 -5.63 -0.04 -3.39
C PHE A 416 -6.59 -0.06 -2.19
N ALA A 417 -6.73 1.10 -1.54
CA ALA A 417 -7.57 1.25 -0.36
C ALA A 417 -9.06 1.01 -0.65
N ASP A 418 -9.54 1.37 -1.86
CA ASP A 418 -10.95 1.23 -2.22
C ASP A 418 -11.40 -0.23 -2.32
N ALA A 419 -10.51 -1.13 -2.73
CA ALA A 419 -10.79 -2.57 -2.81
C ALA A 419 -11.07 -3.16 -1.41
N ALA A 420 -10.15 -2.93 -0.47
CA ALA A 420 -10.31 -3.37 0.92
C ALA A 420 -11.54 -2.74 1.59
N ARG A 421 -11.77 -1.45 1.36
CA ARG A 421 -12.97 -0.74 1.83
C ARG A 421 -14.26 -1.40 1.34
N ARG A 422 -14.36 -1.69 0.03
CA ARG A 422 -15.57 -2.30 -0.55
C ARG A 422 -15.86 -3.67 0.04
N LEU A 423 -14.85 -4.51 0.26
CA LEU A 423 -15.02 -5.80 0.94
C LEU A 423 -15.63 -5.65 2.34
N VAL A 424 -15.14 -4.69 3.13
CA VAL A 424 -15.64 -4.43 4.49
C VAL A 424 -17.06 -3.88 4.47
N LEU A 425 -17.36 -2.94 3.56
CA LEU A 425 -18.72 -2.45 3.36
C LEU A 425 -19.69 -3.54 2.89
N SER A 426 -19.18 -4.58 2.21
CA SER A 426 -19.94 -5.78 1.85
C SER A 426 -19.98 -6.86 2.95
N GLY A 427 -19.55 -6.52 4.18
CA GLY A 427 -19.69 -7.36 5.37
C GLY A 427 -18.47 -8.22 5.72
N SER A 428 -17.32 -7.99 5.08
CA SER A 428 -16.08 -8.71 5.41
C SER A 428 -15.66 -8.51 6.87
N ARG A 429 -15.43 -9.63 7.57
CA ARG A 429 -15.01 -9.65 8.99
C ARG A 429 -13.50 -9.62 9.18
N PHE A 430 -12.75 -10.07 8.18
CA PHE A 430 -11.30 -9.96 8.09
C PHE A 430 -10.89 -10.13 6.63
N ILE A 431 -9.67 -9.74 6.29
CA ILE A 431 -9.19 -9.72 4.90
C ILE A 431 -8.10 -10.79 4.73
N VAL A 432 -8.21 -11.56 3.65
CA VAL A 432 -7.15 -12.45 3.17
C VAL A 432 -6.50 -11.81 1.96
N ILE A 433 -5.17 -11.74 1.97
CA ILE A 433 -4.38 -11.28 0.82
C ILE A 433 -3.58 -12.46 0.30
N MET A 434 -3.83 -12.87 -0.93
CA MET A 434 -3.13 -13.98 -1.58
C MET A 434 -2.22 -13.41 -2.66
N THR A 435 -0.93 -13.73 -2.64
CA THR A 435 0.02 -13.16 -3.60
C THR A 435 1.03 -14.17 -4.10
N ASN A 436 1.44 -14.01 -5.35
CA ASN A 436 2.56 -14.69 -5.95
C ASN A 436 3.72 -13.70 -6.11
N ASP A 437 4.41 -13.41 -5.03
CA ASP A 437 5.53 -12.45 -5.05
C ASP A 437 6.79 -13.00 -5.74
N SER A 438 6.76 -14.22 -6.30
CA SER A 438 7.89 -14.73 -7.09
C SER A 438 8.13 -13.93 -8.37
N TRP A 439 7.12 -13.17 -8.85
CA TRP A 439 7.25 -12.18 -9.92
C TRP A 439 8.32 -11.11 -9.64
N PHE A 440 8.62 -10.87 -8.37
CA PHE A 440 9.57 -9.84 -7.95
C PHE A 440 11.02 -10.32 -7.83
N GLY A 441 11.30 -11.60 -8.09
CA GLY A 441 12.68 -12.13 -8.12
C GLY A 441 13.48 -11.90 -6.83
N GLY A 442 12.82 -11.85 -5.67
CA GLY A 442 13.48 -11.58 -4.39
C GLY A 442 14.00 -10.14 -4.24
N THR A 443 13.43 -9.17 -4.95
CA THR A 443 13.72 -7.74 -4.77
C THR A 443 12.95 -7.12 -3.60
N ALA A 444 13.16 -5.83 -3.34
CA ALA A 444 12.43 -5.06 -2.34
C ALA A 444 10.90 -5.01 -2.56
N ALA A 445 10.43 -5.34 -3.77
CA ALA A 445 9.01 -5.18 -4.13
C ALA A 445 8.08 -6.03 -3.26
N ALA A 446 8.50 -7.22 -2.84
CA ALA A 446 7.71 -8.08 -1.95
C ALA A 446 7.54 -7.45 -0.55
N GLU A 447 8.58 -6.80 -0.03
CA GLU A 447 8.53 -6.05 1.23
C GLU A 447 7.65 -4.79 1.08
N GLN A 448 7.83 -4.03 -0.02
CA GLN A 448 6.95 -2.90 -0.36
C GLN A 448 5.47 -3.33 -0.48
N HIS A 449 5.21 -4.50 -1.06
CA HIS A 449 3.87 -5.06 -1.22
C HIS A 449 3.27 -5.49 0.12
N ARG A 450 4.06 -6.09 1.01
CA ARG A 450 3.65 -6.42 2.37
C ARG A 450 3.27 -5.17 3.17
N ASP A 451 3.94 -4.05 2.97
CA ASP A 451 3.62 -2.81 3.69
C ASP A 451 2.22 -2.25 3.32
N PHE A 452 1.76 -2.48 2.09
CA PHE A 452 0.34 -2.20 1.76
C PHE A 452 -0.63 -3.04 2.58
N ALA A 453 -0.31 -4.32 2.85
CA ALA A 453 -1.17 -5.17 3.69
C ALA A 453 -1.31 -4.60 5.12
N VAL A 454 -0.22 -4.06 5.68
CA VAL A 454 -0.24 -3.40 6.99
C VAL A 454 -1.13 -2.15 6.96
N LEU A 455 -1.00 -1.32 5.93
CA LEU A 455 -1.84 -0.13 5.76
C LEU A 455 -3.34 -0.51 5.62
N ARG A 456 -3.65 -1.57 4.85
CA ARG A 456 -5.04 -2.06 4.71
C ARG A 456 -5.63 -2.51 6.03
N ALA A 457 -4.85 -3.20 6.88
CA ALA A 457 -5.31 -3.64 8.21
C ALA A 457 -5.76 -2.44 9.06
N VAL A 458 -4.96 -1.36 9.07
CA VAL A 458 -5.25 -0.15 9.84
C VAL A 458 -6.40 0.65 9.28
N GLU A 459 -6.44 0.88 7.96
CA GLU A 459 -7.51 1.62 7.30
C GLU A 459 -8.88 0.95 7.48
N THR A 460 -8.89 -0.39 7.55
CA THR A 460 -10.13 -1.15 7.65
C THR A 460 -10.50 -1.57 9.06
N ARG A 461 -9.57 -1.43 10.03
CA ARG A 461 -9.70 -2.00 11.38
C ARG A 461 -10.06 -3.48 11.31
N ARG A 462 -9.38 -4.23 10.44
CA ARG A 462 -9.55 -5.66 10.26
C ARG A 462 -8.23 -6.38 10.42
N PHE A 463 -8.29 -7.62 10.91
CA PHE A 463 -7.17 -8.52 10.72
C PHE A 463 -6.93 -8.74 9.23
N VAL A 464 -5.66 -8.85 8.87
CA VAL A 464 -5.20 -9.22 7.53
C VAL A 464 -4.37 -10.50 7.64
N VAL A 465 -4.76 -11.52 6.89
CA VAL A 465 -4.02 -12.79 6.75
C VAL A 465 -3.40 -12.79 5.35
N ARG A 466 -2.09 -12.58 5.26
CA ARG A 466 -1.37 -12.51 3.99
C ARG A 466 -0.61 -13.79 3.72
N ALA A 467 -0.90 -14.44 2.60
CA ALA A 467 -0.22 -15.63 2.10
C ALA A 467 0.54 -15.32 0.81
N ALA A 468 1.88 -15.45 0.87
CA ALA A 468 2.78 -15.26 -0.25
C ALA A 468 3.48 -16.58 -0.63
N SER A 469 3.73 -16.82 -1.93
CA SER A 469 4.40 -18.05 -2.40
C SER A 469 5.88 -18.11 -2.00
N THR A 470 6.62 -17.03 -2.32
CA THR A 470 8.03 -16.82 -1.98
C THR A 470 8.29 -15.42 -1.40
N GLY A 471 7.23 -14.62 -1.22
CA GLY A 471 7.31 -13.28 -0.65
C GLY A 471 7.25 -13.28 0.86
N VAL A 472 6.74 -12.20 1.44
CA VAL A 472 6.53 -12.08 2.88
C VAL A 472 5.09 -12.50 3.22
N SER A 473 4.94 -13.63 3.91
CA SER A 473 3.67 -14.05 4.52
C SER A 473 3.58 -13.52 5.94
N CYS A 474 2.42 -13.00 6.35
CA CYS A 474 2.24 -12.45 7.69
C CYS A 474 0.79 -12.44 8.16
N ILE A 475 0.59 -12.41 9.48
CA ILE A 475 -0.72 -12.14 10.10
C ILE A 475 -0.65 -10.79 10.82
N ILE A 476 -1.55 -9.88 10.44
CA ILE A 476 -1.52 -8.48 10.84
C ILE A 476 -2.80 -8.14 11.61
N THR A 477 -2.63 -7.54 12.78
CA THR A 477 -3.72 -7.02 13.62
C THR A 477 -4.38 -5.78 13.03
N PRO A 478 -5.60 -5.40 13.47
CA PRO A 478 -6.25 -4.14 13.08
C PRO A 478 -5.46 -2.86 13.38
N SER A 479 -4.48 -2.90 14.27
CA SER A 479 -3.61 -1.77 14.58
C SER A 479 -2.37 -1.71 13.68
N GLY A 480 -2.18 -2.68 12.78
CA GLY A 480 -1.03 -2.78 11.88
C GLY A 480 0.15 -3.56 12.48
N ARG A 481 0.05 -4.04 13.72
CA ARG A 481 1.09 -4.91 14.31
C ARG A 481 1.09 -6.27 13.61
N VAL A 482 2.27 -6.69 13.18
CA VAL A 482 2.51 -8.04 12.64
C VAL A 482 2.80 -8.99 13.79
N ILE A 483 2.03 -10.08 13.85
CA ILE A 483 2.06 -11.08 14.94
C ILE A 483 3.14 -12.13 14.66
N ASP A 484 3.13 -12.64 13.44
CA ASP A 484 4.01 -13.69 12.96
C ASP A 484 4.24 -13.47 11.45
N GLU A 485 5.44 -13.82 10.98
CA GLU A 485 5.91 -13.49 9.62
C GLU A 485 6.93 -14.53 9.12
N LEU A 486 6.84 -14.87 7.82
CA LEU A 486 7.87 -15.62 7.09
C LEU A 486 8.51 -14.69 6.05
N GLY A 487 9.84 -14.75 5.98
CA GLY A 487 10.65 -13.95 5.08
C GLY A 487 10.63 -14.44 3.63
N LEU A 488 11.38 -13.71 2.79
CA LEU A 488 11.51 -14.02 1.37
C LEU A 488 12.12 -15.41 1.14
N GLY A 489 11.47 -16.22 0.32
CA GLY A 489 11.94 -17.56 -0.07
C GLY A 489 11.88 -18.61 1.05
N GLU A 490 11.47 -18.25 2.26
CA GLU A 490 11.32 -19.21 3.35
C GLU A 490 10.20 -20.21 3.06
N ARG A 491 10.29 -21.40 3.64
CA ARG A 491 9.25 -22.42 3.60
C ARG A 491 8.80 -22.71 5.02
N GLY A 492 7.52 -22.60 5.29
CA GLY A 492 7.00 -22.81 6.63
C GLY A 492 5.52 -22.49 6.78
N VAL A 493 5.08 -22.47 8.04
CA VAL A 493 3.72 -22.13 8.43
C VAL A 493 3.77 -21.12 9.57
N ILE A 494 2.95 -20.08 9.49
CA ILE A 494 2.70 -19.14 10.59
C ILE A 494 1.27 -19.29 11.06
N GLN A 495 1.04 -19.07 12.37
CA GLN A 495 -0.27 -19.22 12.97
C GLN A 495 -0.55 -18.11 13.97
N ALA A 496 -1.79 -17.63 14.00
CA ALA A 496 -2.25 -16.75 15.05
C ALA A 496 -3.75 -16.86 15.25
N ASP A 497 -4.17 -16.53 16.47
CA ASP A 497 -5.55 -16.28 16.81
C ASP A 497 -6.00 -14.95 16.20
N ILE A 498 -7.02 -14.99 15.34
CA ILE A 498 -7.62 -13.81 14.74
C ILE A 498 -9.10 -13.72 15.14
N ARG A 499 -9.63 -12.49 15.18
CA ARG A 499 -11.03 -12.23 15.51
C ARG A 499 -11.69 -11.45 14.39
N GLY A 500 -12.80 -11.95 13.88
CA GLY A 500 -13.57 -11.25 12.85
C GLY A 500 -14.33 -10.05 13.44
N SER A 501 -14.15 -8.86 12.85
CA SER A 501 -14.83 -7.63 13.29
C SER A 501 -16.09 -7.34 12.48
N SER A 502 -17.16 -6.96 13.15
CA SER A 502 -18.38 -6.39 12.54
C SER A 502 -18.52 -4.88 12.79
N GLU A 503 -17.50 -4.24 13.34
CA GLU A 503 -17.52 -2.79 13.65
C GLU A 503 -17.66 -1.96 12.38
N GLU A 504 -18.30 -0.80 12.51
CA GLU A 504 -18.47 0.13 11.40
C GLU A 504 -17.12 0.66 10.89
N LEU A 505 -17.03 0.87 9.58
CA LEU A 505 -15.81 1.36 8.94
C LEU A 505 -15.72 2.89 9.04
N HIS A 506 -14.79 3.39 9.85
CA HIS A 506 -14.61 4.83 10.07
C HIS A 506 -13.79 5.55 8.99
N SER A 507 -12.83 4.87 8.35
CA SER A 507 -11.99 5.52 7.34
C SER A 507 -12.85 6.08 6.20
N PRO A 508 -12.47 7.21 5.57
CA PRO A 508 -13.24 7.79 4.47
C PRO A 508 -13.04 7.00 3.17
N ASP A 509 -13.89 7.29 2.19
CA ASP A 509 -13.67 6.81 0.82
C ASP A 509 -12.43 7.50 0.24
N PRO A 510 -11.37 6.73 -0.13
CA PRO A 510 -10.13 7.31 -0.65
C PRO A 510 -10.35 8.13 -1.91
N ASN A 511 -11.33 7.77 -2.76
CA ASN A 511 -11.60 8.51 -3.99
C ASN A 511 -12.20 9.89 -3.70
N LYS A 512 -13.11 9.97 -2.73
CA LYS A 512 -13.70 11.24 -2.31
C LYS A 512 -12.63 12.11 -1.65
N THR A 513 -11.85 11.54 -0.72
CA THR A 513 -10.78 12.27 -0.01
C THR A 513 -9.72 12.80 -0.97
N GLY A 514 -9.23 11.97 -1.89
CA GLY A 514 -8.24 12.38 -2.89
C GLY A 514 -8.75 13.46 -3.84
N PHE A 515 -10.00 13.33 -4.32
CA PHE A 515 -10.63 14.35 -5.14
C PHE A 515 -10.78 15.69 -4.39
N ILE A 516 -11.21 15.66 -3.13
CA ILE A 516 -11.32 16.86 -2.29
C ILE A 516 -9.97 17.54 -2.14
N PHE A 517 -8.90 16.80 -1.82
CA PHE A 517 -7.57 17.38 -1.71
C PHE A 517 -7.07 17.98 -3.03
N LEU A 518 -7.30 17.31 -4.15
CA LEU A 518 -6.95 17.84 -5.47
C LEU A 518 -7.71 19.16 -5.74
N LEU A 519 -9.01 19.20 -5.45
CA LEU A 519 -9.83 20.40 -5.63
C LEU A 519 -9.36 21.55 -4.72
N VAL A 520 -9.11 21.27 -3.44
CA VAL A 520 -8.58 22.25 -2.47
C VAL A 520 -7.24 22.81 -2.99
N GLY A 521 -6.32 21.94 -3.40
CA GLY A 521 -5.03 22.34 -3.94
C GLY A 521 -5.14 23.25 -5.17
N ILE A 522 -6.04 22.90 -6.11
CA ILE A 522 -6.31 23.71 -7.31
C ILE A 522 -6.94 25.05 -6.92
N VAL A 523 -7.97 25.07 -6.07
CA VAL A 523 -8.61 26.32 -5.63
C VAL A 523 -7.57 27.27 -5.03
N PHE A 524 -6.75 26.79 -4.10
CA PHE A 524 -5.67 27.56 -3.51
C PHE A 524 -4.67 28.08 -4.57
N ALA A 525 -4.38 27.30 -5.62
CA ALA A 525 -3.49 27.73 -6.71
C ALA A 525 -4.08 28.89 -7.54
N PHE A 526 -5.41 28.95 -7.65
CA PHE A 526 -6.12 29.92 -8.50
C PHE A 526 -6.79 31.07 -7.75
N ILE A 527 -6.94 31.03 -6.42
CA ILE A 527 -7.44 32.17 -5.62
C ILE A 527 -6.63 33.43 -5.95
N PRO A 528 -7.25 34.52 -6.43
CA PRO A 528 -6.55 35.76 -6.77
C PRO A 528 -5.71 36.26 -5.59
N LYS A 529 -4.54 36.86 -5.85
CA LYS A 529 -3.80 37.57 -4.80
C LYS A 529 -4.73 38.67 -4.29
N ILE A 530 -5.25 38.53 -3.06
CA ILE A 530 -5.96 39.63 -2.42
C ILE A 530 -4.90 40.72 -2.21
N SER A 531 -4.95 41.74 -3.05
CA SER A 531 -4.08 42.91 -2.92
C SER A 531 -4.27 43.49 -1.53
N ARG A 532 -3.16 43.66 -0.78
CA ARG A 532 -3.13 44.40 0.48
C ARG A 532 -3.64 45.85 0.35
N SER A 533 -3.86 46.36 -0.86
CA SER A 533 -4.37 47.72 -1.10
C SER A 533 -5.84 47.94 -0.72
N ARG A 534 -6.58 46.93 -0.25
CA ARG A 534 -7.99 47.07 0.16
C ARG A 534 -8.26 47.04 1.67
N MET A 535 -7.25 46.88 2.53
CA MET A 535 -7.44 46.92 4.00
C MET A 535 -7.08 48.27 4.65
N ASN A 536 -6.63 49.24 3.87
CA ASN A 536 -6.36 50.61 4.33
C ASN A 536 -7.31 51.64 3.66
N ARG A 537 -8.57 51.26 3.40
CA ARG A 537 -9.63 52.21 3.03
C ARG A 537 -10.78 52.10 4.00
#